data_AF-A0A8H8C177-F1
#
_entry.id   AF-A0A8H8C177-F1
#
_cell.length_a   1.000
_cell.length_b   1.000
_cell.length_c   1.000
_cell.angle_alpha   90.00
_cell.angle_beta   90.00
_cell.angle_gamma   90.00
#
_symmetry.space_group_name_H-M   'P 1'
#
loop_
_entity.id
_entity.type
_entity.pdbx_description
1 polymer ?
#
loop_
_entity_poly.entity_id
_entity_poly.type
_entity_poly.pdbx_seq_one_letter_code
_entity_poly.pdbx_strand_id
1 'polypeptide(L)'
;MAWVMRLLPSLLPSLALAQLSSDESLHPCGEVSYYPSKYTCYDTDYLCPVLGGKPTLRCDPDCYLPEMYSCSDGHLVYPPTLSSPGNPSSFSSMPMATCTADAKTIQLNSPLYDNSFYSDCHASSQVVVTSSIPESNLAVIGPRIIVAWPAGNSGIVAYFEPQNGIDGTLGIQVVNSTIGSPLSPVYDDRDGENATLGISAQVEFNSTAVLSVAILGSIRTCHDHRP
;
A
#
# COMPACT_ATOMS: atom_id res chain seq x y z
N MET A 1 9.94 -50.93 -70.23
CA MET A 1 10.71 -50.86 -68.97
C MET A 1 10.00 -49.88 -68.05
N ALA A 2 9.11 -50.40 -67.19
CA ALA A 2 8.27 -49.60 -66.32
C ALA A 2 9.00 -49.36 -64.99
N TRP A 3 9.18 -48.08 -64.62
CA TRP A 3 9.75 -47.66 -63.35
C TRP A 3 8.64 -47.56 -62.31
N VAL A 4 8.74 -48.34 -61.24
CA VAL A 4 7.85 -48.25 -60.07
C VAL A 4 8.38 -47.14 -59.17
N MET A 5 7.66 -46.02 -59.14
CA MET A 5 7.93 -44.92 -58.22
C MET A 5 7.31 -45.27 -56.86
N ARG A 6 8.15 -45.58 -55.86
CA ARG A 6 7.72 -45.79 -54.48
C ARG A 6 7.60 -44.43 -53.78
N LEU A 7 6.38 -44.04 -53.44
CA LEU A 7 6.12 -42.92 -52.53
C LEU A 7 6.48 -43.34 -51.09
N LEU A 8 7.43 -42.65 -50.48
CA LEU A 8 7.64 -42.72 -49.03
C LEU A 8 6.56 -41.87 -48.34
N PRO A 9 5.87 -42.38 -47.31
CA PRO A 9 5.01 -41.57 -46.47
C PRO A 9 5.88 -40.70 -45.54
N SER A 10 5.73 -39.38 -45.66
CA SER A 10 6.33 -38.39 -44.77
C SER A 10 5.72 -38.51 -43.38
N LEU A 11 6.54 -38.90 -42.39
CA LEU A 11 6.22 -38.82 -40.97
C LEU A 11 6.35 -37.35 -40.54
N LEU A 12 5.23 -36.68 -40.28
CA LEU A 12 5.20 -35.46 -39.48
C LEU A 12 5.14 -35.83 -37.99
N PRO A 13 6.01 -35.28 -37.13
CA PRO A 13 5.82 -35.39 -35.70
C PRO A 13 4.69 -34.45 -35.27
N SER A 14 3.62 -35.01 -34.70
CA SER A 14 2.62 -34.23 -33.97
C SER A 14 3.28 -33.62 -32.74
N LEU A 15 3.34 -32.29 -32.67
CA LEU A 15 3.59 -31.60 -31.41
C LEU A 15 2.37 -31.82 -30.50
N ALA A 16 2.48 -32.78 -29.59
CA ALA A 16 1.62 -32.80 -28.41
C ALA A 16 2.08 -31.67 -27.49
N LEU A 17 1.25 -30.62 -27.34
CA LEU A 17 1.38 -29.72 -26.20
C LEU A 17 1.13 -30.56 -24.94
N ALA A 18 2.20 -30.85 -24.19
CA ALA A 18 2.07 -31.28 -22.82
C ALA A 18 1.45 -30.12 -22.03
N GLN A 19 0.16 -30.22 -21.72
CA GLN A 19 -0.48 -29.35 -20.74
C GLN A 19 0.17 -29.67 -19.40
N LEU A 20 0.93 -28.73 -18.83
CA LEU A 20 1.27 -28.79 -17.40
C LEU A 20 -0.04 -28.61 -16.62
N SER A 21 -0.67 -29.72 -16.25
CA SER A 21 -1.60 -29.72 -15.13
C SER A 21 -0.77 -29.57 -13.86
N SER A 22 -0.69 -28.35 -13.33
CA SER A 22 -0.44 -28.18 -11.91
C SER A 22 -1.68 -28.70 -11.17
N ASP A 23 -1.74 -30.02 -11.00
CA ASP A 23 -2.72 -30.72 -10.18
C ASP A 23 -2.38 -30.44 -8.71
N GLU A 24 -2.62 -29.20 -8.29
CA GLU A 24 -2.52 -28.85 -6.87
C GLU A 24 -3.78 -29.38 -6.19
N SER A 25 -3.60 -30.38 -5.33
CA SER A 25 -4.70 -31.01 -4.62
C SER A 25 -5.35 -30.03 -3.65
N LEU A 26 -6.65 -29.84 -3.82
CA LEU A 26 -7.49 -29.08 -2.88
C LEU A 26 -7.55 -29.81 -1.54
N HIS A 27 -7.29 -29.08 -0.46
CA HIS A 27 -7.35 -29.59 0.90
C HIS A 27 -8.57 -29.03 1.63
N PRO A 28 -9.28 -29.84 2.44
CA PRO A 28 -10.39 -29.34 3.24
C PRO A 28 -9.90 -28.55 4.46
N CYS A 29 -10.60 -27.47 4.78
CA CYS A 29 -10.52 -26.71 6.03
C CYS A 29 -11.95 -26.39 6.46
N GLY A 30 -12.52 -27.24 7.30
CA GLY A 30 -13.92 -27.13 7.70
C GLY A 30 -14.83 -27.38 6.50
N GLU A 31 -15.71 -26.42 6.23
CA GLU A 31 -16.67 -26.47 5.11
C GLU A 31 -16.10 -25.94 3.79
N VAL A 32 -14.85 -25.44 3.78
CA VAL A 32 -14.22 -24.87 2.59
C VAL A 32 -13.02 -25.69 2.13
N SER A 33 -12.76 -25.70 0.83
CA SER A 33 -11.53 -26.30 0.27
C SER A 33 -10.56 -25.20 -0.13
N TYR A 34 -9.27 -25.41 0.13
CA TYR A 34 -8.22 -24.44 -0.14
C TYR A 34 -7.02 -25.06 -0.83
N TYR A 35 -6.24 -24.20 -1.47
CA TYR A 35 -4.95 -24.53 -2.08
C TYR A 35 -3.84 -24.29 -1.04
N PRO A 36 -3.06 -25.31 -0.65
CA PRO A 36 -1.96 -25.15 0.31
C PRO A 36 -0.90 -24.12 -0.13
N SER A 37 -0.78 -23.84 -1.44
CA SER A 37 0.12 -22.78 -1.93
C SER A 37 -0.39 -21.36 -1.68
N LYS A 38 -1.68 -21.21 -1.35
CA LYS A 38 -2.37 -19.92 -1.17
C LYS A 38 -2.83 -19.67 0.24
N TYR A 39 -3.15 -20.71 1.01
CA TYR A 39 -3.66 -20.58 2.36
C TYR A 39 -3.10 -21.67 3.30
N THR A 40 -3.16 -21.41 4.59
CA THR A 40 -2.88 -22.36 5.68
C THR A 40 -4.13 -22.45 6.56
N CYS A 41 -4.57 -23.67 6.85
CA CYS A 41 -5.72 -23.93 7.70
C CYS A 41 -5.30 -24.04 9.17
N TYR A 42 -5.99 -23.31 10.04
CA TYR A 42 -5.86 -23.34 11.49
C TYR A 42 -7.19 -23.69 12.13
N ASP A 43 -7.13 -24.41 13.26
CA ASP A 43 -8.28 -24.78 14.10
C ASP A 43 -9.45 -25.40 13.33
N THR A 44 -9.13 -26.06 12.22
CA THR A 44 -10.06 -26.76 11.33
C THR A 44 -11.10 -25.90 10.60
N ASP A 45 -11.12 -24.58 10.77
CA ASP A 45 -12.13 -23.71 10.13
C ASP A 45 -11.62 -22.31 9.73
N TYR A 46 -10.37 -22.00 10.02
CA TYR A 46 -9.82 -20.66 9.83
C TYR A 46 -8.68 -20.66 8.81
N LEU A 47 -8.79 -19.85 7.75
CA LEU A 47 -7.81 -19.80 6.66
C LEU A 47 -6.96 -18.53 6.73
N CYS A 48 -5.66 -18.72 6.81
CA CYS A 48 -4.67 -17.67 6.74
C CYS A 48 -3.95 -17.65 5.38
N PRO A 49 -3.82 -16.49 4.69
CA PRO A 49 -3.19 -16.42 3.38
C PRO A 49 -1.68 -16.62 3.44
N VAL A 50 -1.11 -17.30 2.45
CA VAL A 50 0.34 -17.42 2.27
C VAL A 50 0.84 -16.14 1.58
N LEU A 51 1.71 -15.37 2.24
CA LEU A 51 2.24 -14.10 1.74
C LEU A 51 3.70 -14.26 1.35
N GLY A 52 4.05 -13.93 0.09
CA GLY A 52 5.43 -14.07 -0.40
C GLY A 52 5.97 -15.50 -0.36
N GLY A 53 5.09 -16.50 -0.45
CA GLY A 53 5.44 -17.93 -0.31
C GLY A 53 5.65 -18.39 1.13
N LYS A 54 5.46 -17.51 2.14
CA LYS A 54 5.56 -17.85 3.55
C LYS A 54 4.16 -17.98 4.18
N PRO A 55 3.86 -19.09 4.87
CA PRO A 55 2.57 -19.24 5.55
C PRO A 55 2.46 -18.23 6.68
N THR A 56 1.34 -17.53 6.76
CA THR A 56 1.04 -16.66 7.91
C THR A 56 0.51 -17.51 9.07
N LEU A 57 0.73 -17.05 10.30
CA LEU A 57 0.24 -17.66 11.53
C LEU A 57 -1.04 -16.95 11.99
N ARG A 58 -1.90 -17.68 12.72
CA ARG A 58 -3.12 -17.12 13.31
C ARG A 58 -2.83 -16.43 14.64
N CYS A 59 -3.41 -15.25 14.84
CA CYS A 59 -3.54 -14.56 16.13
C CYS A 59 -4.99 -14.08 16.27
N ASP A 60 -5.82 -14.84 16.97
CA ASP A 60 -7.27 -14.63 17.09
C ASP A 60 -8.00 -14.36 15.74
N PRO A 61 -8.50 -13.15 15.40
CA PRO A 61 -9.15 -12.91 14.11
C PRO A 61 -8.17 -12.55 12.99
N ASP A 62 -6.87 -12.41 13.27
CA ASP A 62 -5.86 -11.90 12.35
C ASP A 62 -4.84 -12.97 11.93
N CYS A 63 -4.22 -12.75 10.77
CA CYS A 63 -3.10 -13.54 10.28
C CYS A 63 -1.85 -12.68 10.16
N TYR A 64 -0.71 -13.17 10.63
CA TYR A 64 0.53 -12.42 10.66
C TYR A 64 1.73 -13.20 10.17
N LEU A 65 2.75 -12.48 9.69
CA LEU A 65 4.06 -13.05 9.41
C LEU A 65 4.91 -13.00 10.70
N PRO A 66 5.40 -14.15 11.20
CA PRO A 66 6.19 -14.21 12.43
C PRO A 66 7.54 -13.48 12.32
N GLU A 67 7.97 -13.15 11.10
CA GLU A 67 9.16 -12.33 10.84
C GLU A 67 8.94 -10.85 11.18
N MET A 68 7.67 -10.41 11.24
CA MET A 68 7.32 -9.01 11.50
C MET A 68 6.56 -8.84 12.81
N TYR A 69 5.72 -9.79 13.22
CA TYR A 69 4.84 -9.65 14.39
C TYR A 69 4.92 -10.88 15.28
N SER A 70 4.56 -10.74 16.56
CA SER A 70 4.30 -11.84 17.50
C SER A 70 2.83 -11.79 17.96
N CYS A 71 2.30 -12.90 18.46
CA CYS A 71 0.97 -12.95 19.05
C CYS A 71 1.11 -13.06 20.57
N SER A 72 0.62 -12.06 21.31
CA SER A 72 0.54 -12.10 22.78
C SER A 72 -0.89 -11.81 23.19
N ASP A 73 -1.48 -12.68 24.02
CA ASP A 73 -2.84 -12.54 24.52
C ASP A 73 -3.89 -12.26 23.43
N GLY A 74 -3.72 -12.86 22.25
CA GLY A 74 -4.66 -12.67 21.14
C GLY A 74 -4.43 -11.43 20.27
N HIS A 75 -3.41 -10.62 20.58
CA HIS A 75 -3.09 -9.39 19.88
C HIS A 75 -1.75 -9.47 19.14
N LEU A 76 -1.69 -8.84 17.96
CA LEU A 76 -0.45 -8.68 17.20
C LEU A 76 0.44 -7.62 17.85
N VAL A 77 1.64 -8.03 18.23
CA VAL A 77 2.66 -7.19 18.85
C VAL A 77 3.86 -7.06 17.90
N TYR A 78 4.28 -5.81 17.68
CA TYR A 78 5.51 -5.45 16.97
C TYR A 78 6.49 -4.79 17.95
N PRO A 79 7.80 -5.10 17.93
CA PRO A 79 8.46 -6.20 17.20
C PRO A 79 8.14 -7.59 17.78
N PRO A 80 8.47 -8.70 17.08
CA PRO A 80 8.20 -10.04 17.61
C PRO A 80 9.01 -10.30 18.89
N THR A 81 8.34 -10.56 20.01
CA THR A 81 9.02 -10.98 21.24
C THR A 81 9.43 -12.44 21.11
N LEU A 82 10.74 -12.71 21.07
CA LEU A 82 11.31 -14.06 21.05
C LEU A 82 11.05 -14.78 22.39
N SER A 83 9.87 -15.34 22.57
CA SER A 83 9.55 -16.21 23.71
C SER A 83 9.34 -17.64 23.23
N SER A 84 10.44 -18.39 23.14
CA SER A 84 10.40 -19.85 23.33
C SER A 84 11.63 -20.33 24.11
N PRO A 85 11.45 -21.07 25.22
CA PRO A 85 12.54 -21.64 26.00
C PRO A 85 13.05 -22.91 25.33
N GLY A 86 14.11 -22.79 24.52
CA GLY A 86 14.71 -23.97 23.90
C GLY A 86 15.90 -23.66 23.02
N ASN A 87 17.10 -23.86 23.60
CA ASN A 87 18.38 -24.07 22.95
C ASN A 87 19.17 -22.82 22.47
N PRO A 88 20.39 -22.55 23.00
CA PRO A 88 21.23 -21.45 22.56
C PRO A 88 21.99 -21.86 21.30
N SER A 89 21.29 -21.93 20.17
CA SER A 89 21.95 -21.90 18.87
C SER A 89 21.89 -20.48 18.35
N SER A 90 23.06 -19.84 18.41
CA SER A 90 23.49 -18.59 17.80
C SER A 90 22.70 -18.19 16.54
N PHE A 91 21.53 -17.59 16.71
CA PHE A 91 20.96 -16.73 15.69
C PHE A 91 21.63 -15.39 15.87
N SER A 92 22.60 -15.11 15.00
CA SER A 92 23.04 -13.75 14.72
C SER A 92 21.79 -12.89 14.70
N SER A 93 21.78 -11.87 15.57
CA SER A 93 20.84 -10.78 15.54
C SER A 93 20.78 -10.27 14.10
N MET A 94 19.83 -10.78 13.31
CA MET A 94 19.31 -9.97 12.23
C MET A 94 18.80 -8.74 12.97
N PRO A 95 19.29 -7.55 12.62
CA PRO A 95 18.68 -6.37 13.17
C PRO A 95 17.18 -6.52 12.89
N MET A 96 16.32 -6.08 13.82
CA MET A 96 15.01 -5.52 13.43
C MET A 96 15.22 -4.89 12.06
N ALA A 97 14.32 -5.08 11.10
CA ALA A 97 14.40 -4.29 9.88
C ALA A 97 14.17 -2.82 10.27
N THR A 98 15.15 -2.20 10.94
CA THR A 98 15.35 -0.80 11.11
C THR A 98 15.43 -0.35 9.69
N CYS A 99 14.36 0.32 9.31
CA CYS A 99 14.34 1.08 8.12
C CYS A 99 15.59 1.92 8.02
N THR A 100 16.49 1.44 7.18
CA THR A 100 17.75 2.09 6.84
C THR A 100 17.71 2.56 5.40
N ALA A 101 16.58 2.34 4.70
CA ALA A 101 16.33 2.87 3.39
C ALA A 101 16.04 4.37 3.51
N ASP A 102 16.84 5.18 2.82
CA ASP A 102 16.55 6.61 2.69
C ASP A 102 15.17 6.81 2.06
N ALA A 103 14.42 7.75 2.62
CA ALA A 103 13.12 8.14 2.08
C ALA A 103 13.29 8.66 0.64
N LYS A 104 12.44 8.17 -0.26
CA LYS A 104 12.40 8.58 -1.66
C LYS A 104 11.23 9.52 -1.88
N THR A 105 11.54 10.68 -2.44
CA THR A 105 10.54 11.68 -2.82
C THR A 105 10.62 11.99 -4.31
N ILE A 106 9.48 12.02 -4.99
CA ILE A 106 9.38 12.45 -6.38
C ILE A 106 8.31 13.54 -6.45
N GLN A 107 8.65 14.70 -7.02
CA GLN A 107 7.71 15.78 -7.24
C GLN A 107 7.46 15.95 -8.74
N LEU A 108 6.19 15.97 -9.11
CA LEU A 108 5.69 16.22 -10.45
C LEU A 108 4.87 17.49 -10.42
N ASN A 109 5.49 18.60 -10.77
CA ASN A 109 4.84 19.90 -10.81
C ASN A 109 4.22 20.12 -12.18
N SER A 110 2.94 20.48 -12.17
CA SER A 110 2.21 20.98 -13.32
C SER A 110 1.56 22.31 -12.94
N PRO A 111 1.10 23.12 -13.91
CA PRO A 111 0.57 24.46 -13.62
C PRO A 111 -0.57 24.51 -12.59
N LEU A 112 -1.30 23.41 -12.38
CA LEU A 112 -2.46 23.32 -11.47
C LEU A 112 -2.33 22.25 -10.38
N TYR A 113 -1.39 21.32 -10.54
CA TYR A 113 -1.23 20.18 -9.64
C TYR A 113 0.24 20.09 -9.23
N ASP A 114 0.47 20.07 -7.93
CA ASP A 114 1.72 19.63 -7.33
C ASP A 114 1.51 18.22 -6.79
N ASN A 115 2.08 17.23 -7.48
CA ASN A 115 1.94 15.82 -7.15
C ASN A 115 3.25 15.30 -6.59
N SER A 116 3.26 15.04 -5.29
CA SER A 116 4.42 14.58 -4.55
C SER A 116 4.22 13.15 -4.08
N PHE A 117 5.12 12.26 -4.47
CA PHE A 117 5.18 10.88 -3.99
C PHE A 117 6.24 10.77 -2.92
N TYR A 118 5.89 10.11 -1.83
CA TYR A 118 6.77 9.75 -0.74
C TYR A 118 6.78 8.24 -0.58
N SER A 119 7.95 7.64 -0.38
CA SER A 119 8.06 6.24 -0.01
C SER A 119 9.31 6.02 0.81
N ASP A 120 9.15 5.33 1.93
CA ASP A 120 10.23 4.68 2.62
C ASP A 120 9.85 3.20 2.85
N CYS A 121 10.53 2.57 3.80
CA CYS A 121 10.30 1.22 4.30
C CYS A 121 9.02 1.00 5.12
N HIS A 122 8.42 2.04 5.70
CA HIS A 122 7.34 1.95 6.69
C HIS A 122 6.03 2.45 6.06
N ALA A 123 6.14 3.43 5.16
CA ALA A 123 5.01 4.04 4.50
C ALA A 123 5.34 4.44 3.06
N SER A 124 4.31 4.44 2.23
CA SER A 124 4.31 5.07 0.92
C SER A 124 3.05 5.89 0.78
N SER A 125 3.15 7.13 0.32
CA SER A 125 2.01 8.03 0.21
C SER A 125 2.12 8.89 -1.03
N GLN A 126 0.98 9.20 -1.63
CA GLN A 126 0.87 10.20 -2.68
C GLN A 126 0.13 11.41 -2.12
N VAL A 127 0.74 12.59 -2.21
CA VAL A 127 0.17 13.87 -1.83
C VAL A 127 -0.06 14.69 -3.08
N VAL A 128 -1.31 15.05 -3.35
CA VAL A 128 -1.68 15.91 -4.48
C VAL A 128 -2.23 17.21 -3.93
N VAL A 129 -1.54 18.30 -4.22
CA VAL A 129 -2.01 19.65 -3.93
C VAL A 129 -2.50 20.30 -5.21
N THR A 130 -3.65 20.93 -5.11
CA THR A 130 -4.26 21.68 -6.21
C THR A 130 -4.53 23.09 -5.77
N SER A 131 -4.15 24.03 -6.62
CA SER A 131 -4.44 25.45 -6.48
C SER A 131 -5.49 25.85 -7.50
N SER A 132 -6.32 26.84 -7.15
CA SER A 132 -7.24 27.40 -8.11
C SER A 132 -6.52 28.42 -9.01
N ILE A 133 -6.89 28.44 -10.29
CA ILE A 133 -6.56 29.56 -11.18
C ILE A 133 -7.84 30.36 -11.49
N PRO A 134 -7.74 31.68 -11.76
CA PRO A 134 -8.90 32.55 -11.98
C PRO A 134 -9.84 32.11 -13.11
N GLU A 135 -9.35 31.33 -14.07
CA GLU A 135 -10.11 30.86 -15.25
C GLU A 135 -10.60 29.40 -15.11
N SER A 136 -10.34 28.74 -13.97
CA SER A 136 -10.74 27.35 -13.75
C SER A 136 -12.13 27.23 -13.14
N ASN A 137 -12.85 26.18 -13.51
CA ASN A 137 -14.11 25.85 -12.86
C ASN A 137 -13.83 25.32 -11.44
N LEU A 138 -14.19 26.09 -10.43
CA LEU A 138 -13.87 25.83 -9.02
C LEU A 138 -14.66 24.65 -8.42
N ALA A 139 -15.79 24.27 -9.03
CA ALA A 139 -16.47 23.02 -8.70
C ALA A 139 -15.66 21.79 -9.13
N VAL A 140 -14.69 21.95 -10.05
CA VAL A 140 -13.86 20.87 -10.60
C VAL A 140 -12.40 20.96 -10.12
N ILE A 141 -11.85 22.16 -9.97
CA ILE A 141 -10.44 22.40 -9.61
C ILE A 141 -10.39 23.44 -8.48
N GLY A 142 -11.08 23.13 -7.38
CA GLY A 142 -10.99 23.91 -6.15
C GLY A 142 -9.66 23.67 -5.42
N PRO A 143 -9.22 24.60 -4.55
CA PRO A 143 -8.03 24.43 -3.72
C PRO A 143 -8.21 23.26 -2.75
N ARG A 144 -7.43 22.21 -2.90
CA ARG A 144 -7.50 21.01 -2.04
C ARG A 144 -6.17 20.29 -1.94
N ILE A 145 -6.05 19.53 -0.86
CA ILE A 145 -4.95 18.61 -0.58
C ILE A 145 -5.53 17.21 -0.49
N ILE A 146 -4.97 16.26 -1.24
CA ILE A 146 -5.33 14.84 -1.21
C ILE A 146 -4.12 14.06 -0.72
N VAL A 147 -4.31 13.17 0.25
CA VAL A 147 -3.29 12.21 0.70
C VAL A 147 -3.84 10.81 0.50
N ALA A 148 -3.08 9.97 -0.22
CA ALA A 148 -3.40 8.56 -0.46
C ALA A 148 -2.33 7.65 0.15
N TRP A 149 -2.74 6.68 0.97
CA TRP A 149 -1.86 5.70 1.62
C TRP A 149 -1.72 4.40 0.79
N PRO A 150 -0.71 3.54 1.05
CA PRO A 150 -0.30 2.46 0.15
C PRO A 150 -1.18 1.23 0.35
N ALA A 151 -2.40 1.37 -0.14
CA ALA A 151 -3.31 0.32 -0.59
C ALA A 151 -4.38 0.93 -1.52
N GLY A 152 -4.34 2.24 -1.78
CA GLY A 152 -5.29 2.94 -2.65
C GLY A 152 -6.74 2.87 -2.17
N ASN A 153 -7.00 2.35 -0.97
CA ASN A 153 -8.35 2.21 -0.42
C ASN A 153 -8.59 3.13 0.77
N SER A 154 -7.59 3.89 1.20
CA SER A 154 -7.69 4.87 2.27
C SER A 154 -6.98 6.15 1.87
N GLY A 155 -7.60 7.27 2.20
CA GLY A 155 -7.05 8.59 1.97
C GLY A 155 -7.84 9.64 2.73
N ILE A 156 -7.33 10.86 2.62
CA ILE A 156 -7.97 12.07 3.11
C ILE A 156 -7.96 13.12 2.02
N VAL A 157 -9.03 13.88 1.91
CA VAL A 157 -9.08 15.12 1.13
C VAL A 157 -9.53 16.27 2.02
N ALA A 158 -8.82 17.39 1.93
CA ALA A 158 -9.14 18.64 2.60
C ALA A 158 -9.33 19.75 1.56
N TYR A 159 -10.47 20.42 1.60
CA TYR A 159 -10.83 21.54 0.72
C TYR A 159 -10.68 22.85 1.46
N PHE A 160 -10.19 23.86 0.76
CA PHE A 160 -9.92 25.17 1.34
C PHE A 160 -10.55 26.28 0.50
N GLU A 161 -11.06 27.28 1.21
CA GLU A 161 -11.66 28.47 0.63
C GLU A 161 -10.97 29.72 1.18
N PRO A 162 -10.83 30.79 0.37
CA PRO A 162 -10.26 32.04 0.86
C PRO A 162 -11.21 32.68 1.88
N GLN A 163 -10.71 33.07 3.05
CA GLN A 163 -11.55 33.63 4.14
C GLN A 163 -12.22 34.95 3.75
N ASN A 164 -11.49 35.80 3.02
CA ASN A 164 -11.94 37.15 2.61
C ASN A 164 -11.63 37.41 1.12
N GLY A 165 -11.43 36.36 0.34
CA GLY A 165 -11.03 36.44 -1.07
C GLY A 165 -12.15 36.04 -2.02
N ILE A 166 -11.91 36.24 -3.30
CA ILE A 166 -12.82 35.79 -4.37
C ILE A 166 -12.53 34.31 -4.61
N ASP A 167 -13.56 33.50 -4.78
CA ASP A 167 -13.41 32.11 -5.18
C ASP A 167 -12.49 32.02 -6.40
N GLY A 168 -11.45 31.19 -6.30
CA GLY A 168 -10.46 31.01 -7.38
C GLY A 168 -9.16 31.80 -7.23
N THR A 169 -9.04 32.64 -6.20
CA THR A 169 -7.79 33.37 -5.91
C THR A 169 -6.86 32.66 -4.92
N LEU A 170 -7.32 31.58 -4.28
CA LEU A 170 -6.55 30.88 -3.26
C LEU A 170 -5.52 29.94 -3.89
N GLY A 171 -4.25 30.31 -3.74
CA GLY A 171 -3.11 29.47 -4.11
C GLY A 171 -2.68 28.60 -2.93
N ILE A 172 -2.45 27.32 -3.21
CA ILE A 172 -1.91 26.34 -2.26
C ILE A 172 -0.70 25.68 -2.91
N GLN A 173 0.41 25.58 -2.19
CA GLN A 173 1.61 24.91 -2.66
C GLN A 173 2.30 24.16 -1.53
N VAL A 174 2.92 23.02 -1.84
CA VAL A 174 3.81 22.34 -0.89
C VAL A 174 5.16 23.04 -0.96
N VAL A 175 5.73 23.37 0.19
CA VAL A 175 7.00 24.10 0.24
C VAL A 175 8.08 23.33 0.96
N ASN A 176 9.31 23.52 0.48
CA ASN A 176 10.50 23.10 1.20
C ASN A 176 10.72 24.07 2.35
N SER A 177 10.75 23.56 3.57
CA SER A 177 10.98 24.38 4.76
C SER A 177 12.38 24.17 5.31
N THR A 178 12.89 25.16 6.02
CA THR A 178 14.13 25.03 6.80
C THR A 178 14.02 23.99 7.93
N ILE A 179 12.81 23.55 8.26
CA ILE A 179 12.48 22.55 9.28
C ILE A 179 12.53 21.11 8.69
N GLY A 180 12.65 20.94 7.37
CA GLY A 180 12.80 19.62 6.76
C GLY A 180 12.28 19.53 5.33
N SER A 181 12.26 18.30 4.82
CA SER A 181 11.70 17.96 3.52
C SER A 181 10.22 18.34 3.42
N PRO A 182 9.73 18.73 2.23
CA PRO A 182 8.34 19.14 2.00
C PRO A 182 7.31 18.10 2.47
N LEU A 183 7.71 16.84 2.36
CA LEU A 183 7.03 15.69 2.95
C LEU A 183 7.96 15.00 3.94
N SER A 184 7.44 14.70 5.12
CA SER A 184 8.15 13.96 6.17
C SER A 184 7.25 12.86 6.72
N PRO A 185 7.80 11.70 7.11
CA PRO A 185 6.99 10.67 7.73
C PRO A 185 6.59 11.04 9.16
N VAL A 186 5.48 10.46 9.62
CA VAL A 186 5.08 10.45 11.02
C VAL A 186 5.06 9.01 11.50
N TYR A 187 5.95 8.71 12.45
CA TYR A 187 6.04 7.41 13.12
C TYR A 187 6.01 7.67 14.62
N ASP A 188 4.95 7.20 15.28
CA ASP A 188 4.87 7.18 16.73
C ASP A 188 4.55 5.75 17.16
N ASP A 189 5.57 5.06 17.68
CA ASP A 189 5.57 3.67 18.12
C ASP A 189 5.71 3.55 19.64
N ARG A 190 5.11 4.48 20.39
CA ARG A 190 5.10 4.42 21.86
C ARG A 190 4.61 3.07 22.35
N ASP A 191 5.47 2.40 23.11
CA ASP A 191 5.20 1.11 23.75
C ASP A 191 3.87 1.16 24.52
N GLY A 192 2.86 0.42 24.03
CA GLY A 192 1.55 0.28 24.66
C GLY A 192 0.42 1.14 24.08
N GLU A 193 0.68 1.97 23.07
CA GLU A 193 -0.34 2.71 22.30
C GLU A 193 -0.45 2.19 20.86
N ASN A 194 -1.57 2.52 20.18
CA ASN A 194 -1.73 2.18 18.77
C ASN A 194 -0.64 2.88 17.94
N ALA A 195 0.13 2.10 17.18
CA ALA A 195 1.14 2.65 16.28
C ALA A 195 0.50 3.67 15.32
N THR A 196 1.02 4.90 15.32
CA THR A 196 0.55 5.96 14.43
C THR A 196 1.51 6.09 13.26
N LEU A 197 1.02 5.77 12.07
CA LEU A 197 1.74 5.91 10.81
C LEU A 197 1.06 7.00 9.97
N GLY A 198 1.86 7.92 9.43
CA GLY A 198 1.30 9.00 8.64
C GLY A 198 2.35 9.76 7.82
N ILE A 199 1.87 10.83 7.20
CA ILE A 199 2.71 11.78 6.47
C ILE A 199 2.41 13.19 6.97
N SER A 200 3.47 13.96 7.13
CA SER A 200 3.43 15.38 7.40
C SER A 200 3.83 16.13 6.14
N ALA A 201 3.05 17.15 5.78
CA ALA A 201 3.31 18.01 4.64
C ALA A 201 3.30 19.46 5.10
N GLN A 202 4.25 20.26 4.60
CA GLN A 202 4.26 21.70 4.84
C GLN A 202 3.66 22.43 3.64
N VAL A 203 2.58 23.16 3.90
CA VAL A 203 1.75 23.77 2.88
C VAL A 203 1.66 25.27 3.11
N GLU A 204 1.94 26.04 2.06
CA GLU A 204 1.83 27.48 2.05
C GLU A 204 0.55 27.91 1.32
N PHE A 205 -0.11 28.92 1.88
CA PHE A 205 -1.27 29.57 1.29
C PHE A 205 -0.92 31.01 0.90
N ASN A 206 -1.31 31.45 -0.29
CA ASN A 206 -1.04 32.83 -0.74
C ASN A 206 -1.88 33.90 0.00
N SER A 207 -2.94 33.48 0.70
CA SER A 207 -3.89 34.32 1.41
C SER A 207 -4.52 33.51 2.54
N THR A 208 -5.26 34.18 3.43
CA THR A 208 -5.90 33.50 4.56
C THR A 208 -6.96 32.51 4.06
N ALA A 209 -6.84 31.25 4.49
CA ALA A 209 -7.69 30.15 4.07
C ALA A 209 -8.50 29.59 5.25
N VAL A 210 -9.68 29.05 4.94
CA VAL A 210 -10.53 28.29 5.87
C VAL A 210 -10.64 26.87 5.34
N LEU A 211 -10.48 25.87 6.22
CA LEU A 211 -10.80 24.48 5.92
C LEU A 211 -12.33 24.34 5.84
N SER A 212 -12.88 24.17 4.64
CA SER A 212 -14.33 24.07 4.45
C SER A 212 -14.81 22.64 4.67
N VAL A 213 -14.14 21.66 4.06
CA VAL A 213 -14.51 20.24 4.11
C VAL A 213 -13.28 19.37 4.31
N ALA A 214 -13.36 18.40 5.21
CA ALA A 214 -12.38 17.33 5.37
C ALA A 214 -13.09 15.98 5.30
N ILE A 215 -12.65 15.11 4.39
CA ILE A 215 -13.21 13.77 4.19
C ILE A 215 -12.10 12.76 4.38
N LEU A 216 -12.34 11.81 5.27
CA LEU A 216 -11.52 10.62 5.44
C LEU A 216 -12.32 9.41 4.93
N GLY A 217 -11.71 8.57 4.11
CA GLY A 217 -12.37 7.41 3.56
C GLY A 217 -11.59 6.76 2.43
N SER A 218 -12.29 6.10 1.51
CA SER A 218 -11.64 5.54 0.32
C SER A 218 -11.08 6.63 -0.58
N ILE A 219 -9.95 6.38 -1.25
CA ILE A 219 -9.43 7.35 -2.22
C ILE A 219 -10.43 7.63 -3.34
N ARG A 220 -11.30 6.65 -3.66
CA ARG A 220 -12.38 6.84 -4.63
C ARG A 220 -13.37 7.88 -4.12
N THR A 221 -13.80 7.75 -2.87
CA THR A 221 -14.66 8.74 -2.20
C THR A 221 -14.00 10.12 -2.17
N CYS A 222 -12.71 10.18 -1.84
CA CYS A 222 -11.96 11.44 -1.76
C CYS A 222 -11.79 12.11 -3.13
N HIS A 223 -11.57 11.31 -4.18
CA HIS A 223 -11.40 11.80 -5.54
C HIS A 223 -12.72 12.24 -6.18
N ASP A 224 -13.78 11.46 -5.98
CA ASP A 224 -15.07 11.66 -6.64
C ASP A 224 -15.91 12.76 -5.97
N HIS A 225 -15.62 13.09 -4.70
CA HIS A 225 -16.29 14.16 -4.00
C HIS A 225 -16.02 15.52 -4.65
N ARG A 226 -17.11 16.22 -4.93
CA ARG A 226 -17.13 17.62 -5.33
C ARG A 226 -17.84 18.39 -4.21
N PRO A 227 -17.21 19.43 -3.64
CA PRO A 227 -17.87 20.29 -2.67
C PRO A 227 -19.06 21.03 -3.29
#